data_AF-A0A848XXS1-F1
#
_entry.id   AF-A0A848XXS1-F1
#
_cell.length_a   1.000
_cell.length_b   1.000
_cell.length_c   1.000
_cell.angle_alpha   90.00
_cell.angle_beta   90.00
_cell.angle_gamma   90.00
#
_symmetry.space_group_name_H-M   'P 1'
#
loop_
_entity.id
_entity.type
_entity.pdbx_description
1 polymer ?
#
loop_
_entity_poly.entity_id
_entity_poly.type
_entity_poly.pdbx_seq_one_letter_code
_entity_poly.pdbx_strand_id
1 'polypeptide(L)'
;MAHWFLGTPLPEALSTEGPAVVAYLRADASTREKADRAFAFIYAVGEHSLTYHFQEPLEQLGVSVVLRRTVGVALGVALKGLRGPMRRVLQGMSEEQMLGVADELEFRLYPNPHSP
;
A
#
# COMPACT_ATOMS: atom_id res chain seq x y z
N MET A 1 -25.87 5.45 1.04
CA MET A 1 -25.77 4.40 2.08
C MET A 1 -24.40 4.52 2.72
N ALA A 2 -24.27 4.41 4.04
CA ALA A 2 -22.95 4.40 4.69
C ALA A 2 -22.25 3.07 4.39
N HIS A 3 -21.03 3.14 3.84
CA HIS A 3 -20.22 1.97 3.56
C HIS A 3 -19.19 1.79 4.68
N TRP A 4 -19.02 0.55 5.14
CA TRP A 4 -17.98 0.22 6.13
C TRP A 4 -16.64 0.02 5.43
N PHE A 5 -15.59 0.64 5.95
CA PHE A 5 -14.23 0.48 5.47
C PHE A 5 -13.41 -0.37 6.44
N LEU A 6 -12.68 -1.34 5.91
CA LEU A 6 -11.62 -2.03 6.65
C LEU A 6 -10.30 -1.35 6.31
N GLY A 7 -9.79 -0.54 7.23
CA GLY A 7 -8.52 0.18 7.08
C GLY A 7 -7.34 -0.57 7.70
N THR A 8 -6.14 -0.21 7.25
CA THR A 8 -4.87 -0.64 7.86
C THR A 8 -4.25 0.56 8.58
N PRO A 9 -4.02 0.52 9.91
CA PRO A 9 -3.28 1.57 10.59
C PRO A 9 -1.82 1.53 10.14
N LEU A 10 -1.33 2.61 9.55
CA LEU A 10 0.05 2.68 9.07
C LEU A 10 1.02 2.98 10.23
N PRO A 11 2.22 2.37 10.25
CA PRO A 11 3.28 2.77 11.17
C PRO A 11 3.73 4.20 10.88
N GLU A 12 4.26 4.90 11.89
CA GLU A 12 4.64 6.32 11.83
C GLU A 12 5.50 6.68 10.61
N ALA A 13 6.45 5.82 10.25
CA ALA A 13 7.29 6.03 9.08
C ALA A 13 6.48 6.10 7.78
N LEU A 14 5.51 5.19 7.58
CA LEU A 14 4.68 5.15 6.37
C LEU A 14 3.60 6.23 6.39
N SER A 15 3.03 6.56 7.55
CA SER A 15 2.04 7.64 7.65
C SER A 15 2.67 9.01 7.40
N THR A 16 3.93 9.21 7.79
CA THR A 16 4.70 10.43 7.50
C THR A 16 5.15 10.48 6.03
N GLU A 17 5.55 9.34 5.46
CA GLU A 17 6.03 9.27 4.07
C GLU A 17 4.90 9.45 3.04
N GLY A 18 3.71 8.94 3.32
CA GLY A 18 2.59 8.95 2.36
C GLY A 18 2.31 10.33 1.74
N PRO A 19 2.11 11.39 2.53
CA PRO A 19 1.90 12.74 2.01
C PRO A 19 3.08 13.25 1.17
N ALA A 20 4.31 12.92 1.55
CA ALA A 20 5.50 13.30 0.79
C ALA A 20 5.56 12.59 -0.57
N VAL A 21 5.13 11.32 -0.63
CA VAL A 21 5.00 10.57 -1.90
C VAL A 21 3.92 11.21 -2.79
N VAL A 22 2.73 11.52 -2.24
CA VAL A 22 1.66 12.20 -2.98
C VAL A 22 2.14 13.53 -3.57
N ALA A 23 2.79 14.37 -2.75
CA ALA A 23 3.36 15.63 -3.20
C ALA A 23 4.41 15.42 -4.32
N TYR A 24 5.27 14.40 -4.19
CA TYR A 24 6.28 14.09 -5.19
C TYR A 24 5.68 13.65 -6.53
N LEU A 25 4.60 12.86 -6.52
CA LEU A 25 3.92 12.44 -7.75
C LEU A 25 3.28 13.62 -8.51
N ARG A 26 2.88 14.67 -7.78
CA ARG A 26 2.33 15.92 -8.33
C ARG A 26 3.40 16.95 -8.74
N ALA A 27 4.64 16.78 -8.30
CA ALA A 27 5.74 17.69 -8.62
C ALA A 27 6.20 17.55 -10.07
N ASP A 28 6.95 18.54 -10.58
CA ASP A 28 7.68 18.43 -11.84
C ASP A 28 8.92 17.54 -11.62
N ALA A 29 8.75 16.25 -11.91
CA ALA A 29 9.74 15.20 -11.74
C ALA A 29 9.55 14.13 -12.82
N SER A 30 10.60 13.36 -13.11
CA SER A 30 10.49 12.36 -14.18
C SER A 30 9.48 11.26 -13.84
N THR A 31 8.72 10.82 -14.84
CA THR A 31 7.72 9.74 -14.69
C THR A 31 8.34 8.46 -14.13
N ARG A 32 9.60 8.18 -14.45
CA ARG A 32 10.34 7.02 -13.94
C ARG A 32 10.57 7.11 -12.43
N GLU A 33 11.02 8.26 -11.93
CA GLU A 33 11.25 8.46 -10.50
C GLU A 33 9.93 8.45 -9.72
N LYS A 34 8.88 9.07 -10.29
CA LYS A 34 7.51 8.99 -9.76
C LYS A 34 7.05 7.55 -9.63
N ALA A 35 7.20 6.74 -10.68
CA ALA A 35 6.82 5.33 -10.68
C ALA A 35 7.60 4.50 -9.64
N ASP A 36 8.92 4.71 -9.54
CA ASP A 36 9.75 4.00 -8.57
C ASP A 36 9.38 4.36 -7.11
N ARG A 37 9.05 5.64 -6.85
CA ARG A 37 8.65 6.10 -5.52
C ARG A 37 7.24 5.66 -5.14
N ALA A 38 6.28 5.73 -6.07
CA ALA A 38 4.95 5.16 -5.89
C ALA A 38 5.03 3.65 -5.61
N PHE A 39 5.85 2.93 -6.39
CA PHE A 39 6.03 1.49 -6.21
C PHE A 39 6.55 1.16 -4.82
N ALA A 40 7.62 1.83 -4.38
CA ALA A 40 8.22 1.59 -3.07
C ALA A 40 7.21 1.77 -1.94
N PHE A 41 6.44 2.87 -1.99
CA PHE A 41 5.43 3.18 -0.99
C PHE A 41 4.26 2.18 -1.00
N ILE A 42 3.65 1.93 -2.16
CA ILE A 42 2.51 1.00 -2.29
C ILE A 42 2.93 -0.41 -1.84
N TYR A 43 4.13 -0.85 -2.20
CA TYR A 43 4.62 -2.18 -1.82
C TYR A 43 4.83 -2.30 -0.32
N ALA A 44 5.39 -1.27 0.34
CA ALA A 44 5.59 -1.26 1.80
C ALA A 44 4.25 -1.22 2.56
N VAL A 45 3.29 -0.41 2.11
CA VAL A 45 1.93 -0.41 2.66
C VAL A 45 1.25 -1.76 2.47
N GLY A 46 1.40 -2.37 1.28
CA GLY A 46 0.90 -3.72 0.98
C GLY A 46 1.45 -4.76 1.95
N GLU A 47 2.77 -4.79 2.17
CA GLU A 47 3.41 -5.70 3.14
C GLU A 47 2.82 -5.53 4.54
N HIS A 48 2.74 -4.30 5.02
CA HIS A 48 2.19 -3.99 6.34
C HIS A 48 0.72 -4.41 6.46
N SER A 49 -0.10 -4.14 5.43
CA SER A 49 -1.52 -4.52 5.42
C SER A 49 -1.73 -6.02 5.51
N LEU A 50 -0.88 -6.83 4.86
CA LEU A 50 -0.98 -8.28 4.93
C LEU A 50 -0.62 -8.79 6.33
N THR A 51 0.38 -8.19 6.98
CA THR A 51 0.70 -8.50 8.37
C THR A 51 -0.47 -8.15 9.29
N TYR A 52 -0.99 -6.93 9.21
CA TYR A 52 -2.07 -6.44 10.07
C TYR A 52 -3.37 -7.23 9.89
N HIS A 53 -3.77 -7.55 8.66
CA HIS A 53 -5.05 -8.22 8.41
C HIS A 53 -5.02 -9.73 8.51
N PHE A 54 -3.84 -10.37 8.45
CA PHE A 54 -3.75 -11.83 8.44
C PHE A 54 -2.82 -12.38 9.51
N GLN A 55 -1.63 -11.81 9.75
CA GLN A 55 -0.69 -12.40 10.70
C GLN A 55 -1.06 -12.08 12.15
N GLU A 56 -1.34 -10.81 12.45
CA GLU A 56 -1.71 -10.37 13.81
C GLU A 56 -3.01 -11.01 14.31
N PRO A 57 -4.09 -11.14 13.50
CA PRO A 57 -5.31 -11.79 13.97
C PRO A 57 -5.09 -13.27 14.27
N LEU A 58 -4.27 -13.98 13.49
CA LEU A 58 -3.94 -15.38 13.79
C LEU A 58 -3.20 -15.53 15.11
N GLU A 59 -2.33 -14.57 15.46
CA GLU A 59 -1.69 -14.53 16.77
C GLU A 59 -2.70 -14.30 17.90
N GLN A 60 -3.58 -13.31 17.74
CA GLN A 60 -4.62 -12.98 18.73
C GLN A 60 -5.62 -14.12 18.94
N LEU A 61 -5.91 -14.90 17.89
CA LEU A 61 -6.78 -16.08 17.93
C LEU A 61 -6.08 -17.33 18.47
N GLY A 62 -4.80 -17.25 18.87
CA GLY A 62 -4.07 -18.36 19.46
C GLY A 62 -3.67 -19.45 18.46
N VAL A 63 -3.59 -19.13 17.16
CA VAL A 63 -3.18 -20.09 16.14
C VAL A 63 -1.72 -20.51 16.35
N SER A 64 -1.45 -21.81 16.17
CA SER A 64 -0.12 -22.36 16.39
C SER A 64 0.95 -21.66 15.56
N VAL A 65 2.15 -21.51 16.14
CA VAL A 65 3.30 -20.84 15.49
C VAL A 65 3.62 -21.46 14.13
N VAL A 66 3.50 -22.79 14.02
CA VAL A 66 3.75 -23.52 12.76
C VAL A 66 2.76 -23.08 11.68
N LEU A 67 1.46 -23.04 11.98
CA LEU A 67 0.45 -22.63 11.00
C LEU A 67 0.57 -21.15 10.63
N ARG A 68 0.85 -20.27 11.61
CA ARG A 68 1.13 -18.85 11.38
C ARG A 68 2.31 -18.65 10.43
N ARG A 69 3.39 -19.42 10.61
CA ARG A 69 4.57 -19.36 9.74
C ARG A 69 4.25 -19.81 8.31
N THR A 70 3.46 -20.85 8.14
CA THR A 70 2.99 -21.31 6.82
C THR A 70 2.22 -20.22 6.10
N VAL A 71 1.27 -19.56 6.78
CA VAL A 71 0.52 -18.43 6.21
C VAL A 71 1.47 -17.28 5.86
N GLY A 72 2.39 -16.91 6.76
CA GLY A 72 3.36 -15.84 6.50
C GLY A 72 4.23 -16.10 5.27
N VAL A 73 4.67 -17.33 5.05
CA VAL A 73 5.42 -17.71 3.84
C VAL A 73 4.53 -17.56 2.60
N ALA A 74 3.28 -18.05 2.64
CA ALA A 74 2.36 -17.93 1.51
C ALA A 74 2.07 -16.47 1.13
N LEU A 75 1.81 -15.61 2.12
CA LEU A 75 1.62 -14.17 1.91
C LEU A 75 2.87 -13.50 1.34
N GLY A 76 4.05 -13.84 1.86
CA GLY A 76 5.32 -13.32 1.37
C GLY A 76 5.60 -13.73 -0.08
N VAL A 77 5.25 -14.96 -0.48
CA VAL A 77 5.36 -15.42 -1.88
C VAL A 77 4.39 -14.66 -2.78
N ALA A 78 3.14 -14.51 -2.35
CA ALA A 78 2.13 -13.76 -3.11
C ALA A 78 2.58 -12.31 -3.37
N LEU A 79 3.00 -11.60 -2.32
CA LEU A 79 3.45 -10.20 -2.43
C LEU A 79 4.70 -10.08 -3.32
N LYS A 80 5.69 -10.96 -3.15
CA LYS A 80 6.88 -10.99 -4.01
C LYS A 80 6.53 -11.27 -5.48
N GLY A 81 5.53 -12.12 -5.73
CA GLY A 81 5.02 -12.39 -7.08
C GLY A 81 4.43 -11.14 -7.76
N LEU A 82 3.83 -10.24 -6.98
CA LEU A 82 3.25 -8.98 -7.48
C LEU A 82 4.30 -7.89 -7.74
N ARG A 83 5.47 -7.95 -7.10
CA ARG A 83 6.55 -6.94 -7.20
C ARG A 83 6.87 -6.54 -8.63
N GLY A 84 7.18 -7.52 -9.49
CA GLY A 84 7.58 -7.27 -10.89
C GLY A 84 6.47 -6.68 -11.74
N PRO A 85 5.28 -7.33 -11.81
CA PRO A 85 4.13 -6.82 -12.53
C PRO A 85 3.70 -5.41 -12.08
N MET A 86 3.60 -5.14 -10.77
CA MET A 86 3.22 -3.83 -10.25
C MET A 86 4.20 -2.74 -10.66
N ARG A 87 5.51 -3.01 -10.54
CA ARG A 87 6.53 -2.06 -10.96
C ARG A 87 6.43 -1.76 -12.45
N ARG A 88 6.20 -2.78 -13.28
CA ARG A 88 6.03 -2.61 -14.73
C ARG A 88 4.79 -1.79 -15.07
N VAL A 89 3.68 -1.99 -14.35
CA VAL A 89 2.45 -1.20 -14.53
C VAL A 89 2.75 0.28 -14.27
N LEU A 90 3.35 0.61 -13.12
CA LEU A 90 3.67 1.99 -12.76
C LEU A 90 4.68 2.61 -13.73
N GLN A 91 5.71 1.87 -14.15
CA GLN A 91 6.70 2.36 -15.12
C GLN A 91 6.12 2.58 -16.53
N GLY A 92 4.99 1.96 -16.85
CA GLY A 92 4.30 2.13 -18.14
C GLY A 92 3.25 3.24 -18.16
N MET A 93 3.02 3.93 -17.04
CA MET A 93 2.01 4.98 -16.95
C MET A 93 2.49 6.31 -17.53
N SER A 94 1.55 7.07 -18.09
CA SER A 94 1.76 8.46 -18.49
C SER A 94 1.86 9.38 -17.27
N GLU A 95 2.23 10.64 -17.50
CA GLU A 95 2.22 11.67 -16.46
C GLU A 95 0.80 11.90 -15.89
N GLU A 96 -0.22 11.99 -16.74
CA GLU A 96 -1.63 12.11 -16.31
C GLU A 96 -2.05 10.93 -15.43
N GLN A 97 -1.64 9.71 -15.80
CA GLN A 97 -1.93 8.52 -14.99
C GLN A 97 -1.19 8.55 -13.65
N MET A 98 0.03 9.10 -13.58
CA MET A 98 0.75 9.29 -12.31
C MET A 98 0.06 10.29 -11.38
N LEU A 99 -0.59 11.33 -11.93
CA LEU A 99 -1.44 12.21 -11.12
C LEU A 99 -2.64 11.44 -10.55
N GLY A 100 -3.27 10.57 -11.35
CA GLY A 100 -4.30 9.66 -10.86
C GLY A 100 -3.81 8.71 -9.76
N VAL A 101 -2.57 8.24 -9.82
CA VAL A 101 -1.97 7.46 -8.71
C VAL A 101 -1.85 8.31 -7.44
N ALA A 102 -1.47 9.58 -7.56
CA ALA A 102 -1.39 10.49 -6.41
C ALA A 102 -2.77 10.66 -5.75
N ASP A 103 -3.82 10.84 -6.54
CA ASP A 103 -5.19 11.00 -6.05
C ASP A 103 -5.71 9.72 -5.36
N GLU A 104 -5.43 8.55 -5.94
CA GLU A 104 -5.80 7.26 -5.35
C GLU A 104 -5.05 6.99 -4.04
N LEU A 105 -3.77 7.40 -3.94
CA LEU A 105 -3.00 7.31 -2.71
C LEU A 105 -3.55 8.26 -1.64
N GLU A 106 -3.81 9.52 -1.98
CA GLU A 106 -4.37 10.51 -1.07
C GLU A 106 -5.74 10.07 -0.52
N PHE A 107 -6.62 9.55 -1.39
CA PHE A 107 -7.91 9.00 -0.98
C PHE A 107 -7.78 7.82 -0.01
N ARG A 108 -6.81 6.92 -0.21
CA ARG A 108 -6.59 5.77 0.70
C ARG A 108 -5.94 6.17 2.01
N LEU A 109 -5.12 7.21 2.03
CA LEU A 109 -4.48 7.74 3.25
C LEU A 109 -5.46 8.56 4.08
N TYR A 110 -6.34 9.31 3.42
CA TYR A 110 -7.34 10.17 4.03
C TYR A 110 -8.74 9.84 3.48
N PRO A 111 -9.25 8.62 3.70
CA PRO A 111 -10.57 8.25 3.22
C PRO A 111 -11.58 9.05 4.02
N ASN A 112 -12.14 10.10 3.43
CA ASN A 112 -12.97 11.07 4.13
C ASN A 112 -14.29 10.40 4.58
N PRO A 113 -14.44 9.97 5.86
CA PRO A 113 -15.60 9.17 6.26
C PRO A 113 -16.80 10.06 6.57
N HIS A 114 -16.57 11.38 6.73
CA HIS A 114 -17.51 12.41 7.15
C HIS A 114 -17.21 13.76 6.48
N SER A 115 -17.01 13.78 5.16
CA SER A 115 -17.18 15.04 4.42
C SER A 115 -18.61 15.54 4.73
N PRO A 116 -18.79 16.80 5.15
CA PRO A 116 -20.09 17.31 5.57
C PRO A 116 -21.19 17.11 4.53
#